data_AF-A0A933Y1W3-F1
#
_entry.id   AF-A0A933Y1W3-F1
#
_cell.length_a   1.000
_cell.length_b   1.000
_cell.length_c   1.000
_cell.angle_alpha   90.00
_cell.angle_beta   90.00
_cell.angle_gamma   90.00
#
_symmetry.space_group_name_H-M   'P 1'
#
loop_
_entity.id
_entity.type
_entity.pdbx_description
1 polymer ?
#
loop_
_entity_poly.entity_id
_entity_poly.type
_entity_poly.pdbx_seq_one_letter_code
_entity_poly.pdbx_strand_id
1 'polypeptide(L)' 'REFRELFKQGYRGSRFSFGYPACPRLEDQELLLSLLGADKIGITMSEDFQLWPEQSTSALVVHHPNAKYFTI' A
#
# COMPACT_ATOMS: atom_id res chain seq x y z
N ARG A 1 20.60 -10.14 -6.21
CA ARG A 1 19.29 -10.70 -5.77
C ARG A 1 18.49 -11.01 -7.03
N GLU A 2 17.97 -12.22 -7.21
CA GLU A 2 17.16 -12.52 -8.40
C GLU A 2 15.87 -11.70 -8.39
N PHE A 3 15.55 -11.04 -9.50
CA PHE A 3 14.32 -10.24 -9.67
C PHE A 3 13.05 -11.04 -9.36
N ARG A 4 13.06 -12.34 -9.67
CA ARG A 4 11.96 -13.27 -9.39
C ARG A 4 11.63 -13.42 -7.90
N GLU A 5 12.62 -13.31 -7.02
CA GLU A 5 12.42 -13.46 -5.57
C GLU A 5 11.70 -12.25 -4.96
N LEU A 6 11.71 -11.09 -5.61
CA LEU A 6 10.93 -9.94 -5.17
C LEU A 6 9.41 -10.21 -5.25
N PHE A 7 8.97 -10.93 -6.28
CA PHE A 7 7.54 -11.29 -6.46
C PHE A 7 7.07 -12.35 -5.47
N LYS A 8 7.98 -13.17 -4.93
CA LYS A 8 7.67 -14.17 -3.90
C LYS A 8 7.75 -13.62 -2.47
N GLN A 9 7.93 -12.31 -2.30
CA GLN A 9 8.25 -11.70 -1.01
C GLN A 9 9.48 -12.34 -0.33
N GLY A 10 10.52 -12.70 -1.08
CA GLY A 10 11.78 -13.23 -0.54
C GLY A 10 12.63 -12.21 0.22
N TYR A 11 11.99 -11.20 0.82
CA TYR A 11 12.58 -10.13 1.62
C TYR A 11 11.98 -10.05 3.02
N ARG A 12 12.75 -9.49 3.95
CA ARG A 12 12.27 -9.25 5.31
C ARG A 12 11.19 -8.17 5.31
N GLY A 13 10.08 -8.46 5.98
CA GLY A 13 8.95 -7.55 6.09
C GLY A 13 7.93 -7.76 4.97
N SER A 14 6.92 -6.90 4.95
CA SER A 14 5.87 -6.89 3.92
C SER A 14 5.39 -5.46 3.67
N ARG A 15 4.74 -5.25 2.52
CA ARG A 15 4.07 -4.00 2.20
C ARG A 15 2.58 -4.26 1.95
N PHE A 16 1.70 -3.51 2.58
CA PHE A 16 0.24 -3.68 2.50
C PHE A 16 -0.39 -2.45 1.87
N SER A 17 -1.42 -2.63 1.07
CA SER A 17 -2.16 -1.54 0.44
C SER A 17 -3.64 -1.67 0.77
N PHE A 18 -4.32 -0.54 0.92
CA PHE A 18 -5.77 -0.52 1.14
C PHE A 18 -6.53 -1.06 -0.08
N GLY A 19 -7.66 -1.70 0.15
CA GLY A 19 -8.44 -2.45 -0.85
C GLY A 19 -7.99 -3.91 -1.06
N TYR A 20 -6.89 -4.35 -0.43
CA TYR A 20 -6.45 -5.76 -0.47
C TYR A 20 -6.94 -6.55 0.75
N PRO A 21 -6.91 -7.90 0.74
CA PRO A 21 -7.48 -8.72 1.81
C PRO A 21 -7.01 -8.43 3.25
N ALA A 22 -5.76 -7.96 3.43
CA ALA A 22 -5.23 -7.59 4.73
C ALA A 22 -5.67 -6.19 5.21
N CYS A 23 -6.11 -5.34 4.28
CA CYS A 23 -6.53 -3.95 4.51
C CYS A 23 -7.74 -3.65 3.61
N PRO A 24 -8.91 -4.28 3.85
CA PRO A 24 -9.99 -4.35 2.86
C PRO A 24 -10.72 -3.01 2.62
N ARG A 25 -10.68 -2.10 3.60
CA ARG A 25 -11.34 -0.80 3.53
C ARG A 25 -10.49 0.16 2.72
N LEU A 26 -11.03 0.62 1.60
CA LEU A 26 -10.29 1.50 0.69
C LEU A 26 -10.21 2.93 1.24
N GLU A 27 -11.23 3.38 1.97
CA GLU A 27 -11.32 4.72 2.55
C GLU A 27 -10.23 5.00 3.59
N ASP A 28 -9.69 3.96 4.26
CA ASP A 28 -8.61 4.10 5.24
C ASP A 28 -7.30 4.63 4.61
N GLN A 29 -7.20 4.63 3.26
CA GLN A 29 -6.13 5.27 2.51
C GLN A 29 -6.05 6.78 2.69
N GLU A 30 -7.16 7.46 3.02
CA GLU A 30 -7.19 8.91 3.24
C GLU A 30 -6.18 9.34 4.31
N LEU A 31 -6.15 8.60 5.43
CA LEU A 31 -5.23 8.86 6.53
C LEU A 31 -3.78 8.70 6.09
N LEU A 32 -3.49 7.66 5.28
CA LEU A 32 -2.14 7.43 4.75
C LEU A 32 -1.69 8.58 3.85
N LEU A 33 -2.53 9.03 2.92
CA LEU A 33 -2.20 10.12 2.00
C LEU A 33 -2.00 11.45 2.76
N SER A 34 -2.84 11.71 3.77
CA SER A 34 -2.71 12.88 4.65
C SER A 34 -1.37 12.87 5.40
N LEU A 35 -1.01 11.73 6.02
CA LEU A 35 0.25 11.58 6.76
C LEU A 35 1.48 11.75 5.86
N LEU A 36 1.40 11.30 4.60
CA LEU A 36 2.49 11.42 3.64
C LEU A 36 2.57 12.81 2.98
N GLY A 37 1.52 13.63 3.06
CA GLY A 37 1.40 14.88 2.30
C GLY A 37 1.46 14.60 0.79
N ALA A 38 0.66 13.62 0.33
CA ALA A 38 0.69 13.12 -1.05
C ALA A 38 0.29 14.20 -2.09
N ASP A 39 -0.47 15.21 -1.68
CA ASP A 39 -0.85 16.37 -2.48
C ASP A 39 0.37 17.14 -3.02
N LYS A 40 1.47 17.16 -2.27
CA LYS A 40 2.73 17.83 -2.66
C LYS A 40 3.36 17.23 -3.93
N ILE A 41 3.02 15.99 -4.25
CA ILE A 41 3.45 15.29 -5.47
C ILE A 41 2.32 15.07 -6.47
N GLY A 42 1.18 15.75 -6.26
CA GLY A 42 0.02 15.70 -7.16
C GLY A 42 -0.80 14.41 -7.07
N ILE A 43 -0.62 13.60 -6.02
CA ILE A 43 -1.48 12.44 -5.77
C ILE A 43 -2.65 12.86 -4.91
N THR A 44 -3.86 12.57 -5.39
CA THR A 44 -5.13 12.81 -4.70
C THR A 44 -5.98 11.55 -4.68
N MET A 45 -7.19 11.67 -4.14
CA MET A 45 -8.15 10.57 -4.02
C MET A 45 -9.48 10.99 -4.65
N SER A 46 -10.11 10.10 -5.41
CA SER A 46 -11.44 10.31 -5.97
C SER A 46 -12.54 10.15 -4.91
N GLU A 47 -13.78 10.46 -5.27
CA GLU A 47 -14.96 10.24 -4.43
C GLU A 47 -15.14 8.76 -4.06
N ASP A 48 -14.68 7.84 -4.92
CA ASP A 48 -14.70 6.39 -4.70
C ASP A 48 -13.44 5.85 -3.99
N PHE A 49 -12.66 6.73 -3.35
CA PHE A 49 -11.42 6.40 -2.62
C PHE A 49 -10.26 5.84 -3.48
N GLN A 50 -10.35 5.94 -4.80
CA GLN A 50 -9.28 5.51 -5.71
C GLN A 50 -8.19 6.57 -5.79
N LEU A 51 -6.94 6.15 -6.00
CA LEU A 51 -5.85 7.10 -6.22
C LEU A 51 -5.98 7.77 -7.58
N TRP A 52 -5.70 9.07 -7.61
CA TRP A 52 -5.57 9.85 -8.85
C TRP A 52 -4.21 10.53 -8.89
N PRO A 53 -3.41 10.37 -9.97
CA PRO A 53 -3.66 9.54 -11.16
C PRO A 53 -3.78 8.03 -10.84
N GLU A 54 -4.50 7.28 -11.68
CA GLU A 54 -4.74 5.85 -11.47
C GLU A 54 -3.45 5.00 -11.42
N GLN A 55 -2.41 5.40 -12.14
CA GLN A 55 -1.08 4.77 -12.08
C GLN A 55 -0.28 5.18 -10.84
N SER A 56 -0.93 5.11 -9.68
CA SER A 56 -0.34 5.39 -8.38
C SER A 56 -0.37 4.14 -7.51
N THR A 57 0.50 4.08 -6.51
CA THR A 57 0.48 3.01 -5.51
C THR A 57 0.86 3.59 -4.16
N SER A 58 0.05 3.32 -3.15
CA SER A 58 0.35 3.59 -1.75
C SER A 58 0.61 2.26 -1.02
N ALA A 59 1.40 2.30 0.07
CA ALA A 59 1.56 1.12 0.92
C ALA A 59 1.99 1.48 2.35
N LEU A 60 1.56 0.66 3.31
CA LEU A 60 2.16 0.54 4.64
C LEU A 60 3.32 -0.46 4.56
N VAL A 61 4.51 -0.07 5.03
CA VAL A 61 5.70 -0.94 5.01
C VAL A 61 6.02 -1.39 6.44
N VAL A 62 6.07 -2.70 6.67
CA VAL A 62 6.30 -3.30 7.97
C VAL A 62 7.58 -4.14 7.93
N HIS A 63 8.56 -3.82 8.78
CA HIS A 63 9.87 -4.50 8.81
C HIS A 63 9.92 -5.78 9.65
N HIS A 64 8.83 -6.13 10.33
CA HIS A 64 8.78 -7.32 11.20
C HIS A 64 9.05 -8.60 10.38
N PRO A 65 9.95 -9.51 10.82
CA PRO A 65 10.32 -10.69 10.04
C PRO A 65 9.14 -11.66 9.79
N ASN A 66 8.14 -11.64 10.66
CA ASN A 66 6.92 -12.45 10.50
C ASN A 66 5.80 -11.75 9.71
N ALA A 67 6.01 -10.52 9.22
CA ALA A 67 5.00 -9.83 8.42
C ALA A 67 4.85 -10.55 7.07
N LYS A 68 3.63 -10.99 6.77
CA LYS A 68 3.23 -11.69 5.54
C LYS A 68 1.84 -11.21 5.11
N TYR A 69 1.48 -11.39 3.85
CA TYR A 69 0.09 -11.21 3.43
C TYR A 69 -0.83 -12.20 4.16
N PHE A 70 -2.00 -11.71 4.56
CA PHE A 70 -3.06 -12.48 5.19
C PHE A 70 -4.43 -11.95 4.72
N THR A 71 -5.48 -12.69 5.03
CA THR A 71 -6.88 -12.30 4.77
C THR A 71 -7.60 -12.20 6.11
N ILE A 72 -8.42 -11.17 6.26
CA ILE A 72 -9.32 -10.98 7.41
C ILE A 72 -10.65 -11.69 7.14
#